data_AF-A0A1W9TCL0-F1
#
_entry.id   AF-A0A1W9TCL0-F1
#
_cell.length_a   1.000
_cell.length_b   1.000
_cell.length_c   1.000
_cell.angle_alpha   90.00
_cell.angle_beta   90.00
_cell.angle_gamma   90.00
#
_symmetry.space_group_name_H-M   'P 1'
#
loop_
_entity.id
_entity.type
_entity.pdbx_description
1 polymer ?
#
loop_
_entity_poly.entity_id
_entity_poly.type
_entity_poly.pdbx_seq_one_letter_code
_entity_poly.pdbx_strand_id
1 'polypeptide(L)'
;MSPEGFLTAMRLEDLLEREKTQLIKKWFEELISTYPPDTSRFLKHQKDAFANPVGQTSLNGLENLLDILLKNGGHDSVVSCLDPVIRIRAVQTMFTPSQVVGFIFSLKKVIREKLTKELGEIEILKQLHEFELKIDEIGLIAFDIFMDCREKIYDIKANEERNKIYKAFARAGLVAEISEKEPELNAL
;
A
#
# COMPACT_ATOMS: atom_id res chain seq x y z
N MET A 1 20.30 -13.61 49.59
CA MET A 1 20.77 -13.66 48.19
C MET A 1 19.68 -13.00 47.34
N SER A 2 19.88 -11.74 46.99
CA SER A 2 19.01 -10.99 46.08
C SER A 2 19.24 -11.47 44.65
N PRO A 3 18.20 -11.76 43.86
CA PRO A 3 18.38 -11.94 42.43
C PRO A 3 18.67 -10.57 41.82
N GLU A 4 19.87 -10.45 41.27
CA GLU A 4 20.34 -9.31 40.51
C GLU A 4 19.32 -8.91 39.44
N GLY A 5 19.12 -7.60 39.31
CA GLY A 5 18.21 -7.01 38.34
C GLY A 5 18.60 -7.41 36.92
N PHE A 6 17.67 -8.05 36.22
CA PHE A 6 17.63 -8.01 34.78
C PHE A 6 17.48 -6.53 34.39
N LEU A 7 18.59 -5.89 34.02
CA LEU A 7 18.54 -4.70 33.19
C LEU A 7 17.85 -5.14 31.89
N THR A 8 16.56 -4.82 31.75
CA THR A 8 15.81 -5.08 30.52
C THR A 8 16.53 -4.35 29.40
N ALA A 9 17.26 -5.10 28.56
CA ALA A 9 17.89 -4.54 27.38
C ALA A 9 16.80 -3.81 26.57
N MET A 10 17.05 -2.54 26.25
CA MET A 10 16.10 -1.72 25.53
C MET A 10 15.83 -2.35 24.16
N ARG A 11 14.57 -2.68 23.88
CA ARG A 11 14.15 -3.24 22.60
C ARG A 11 13.63 -2.16 21.69
N LEU A 12 13.96 -2.25 20.41
CA LEU A 12 13.49 -1.32 19.40
C LEU A 12 11.96 -1.31 19.34
N GLU A 13 11.32 -2.48 19.40
CA GLU A 13 9.86 -2.61 19.33
C GLU A 13 9.18 -1.81 20.46
N ASP A 14 9.75 -1.82 21.67
CA ASP A 14 9.23 -1.05 22.80
C ASP A 14 9.34 0.47 22.57
N LEU A 15 10.42 0.92 21.92
CA LEU A 15 10.60 2.33 21.56
C LEU A 15 9.61 2.76 20.48
N LEU A 16 9.43 1.93 19.45
CA LEU A 16 8.51 2.18 18.36
C LEU A 16 7.06 2.18 18.84
N GLU A 17 6.69 1.28 19.76
CA GLU A 17 5.35 1.26 20.36
C GLU A 17 5.09 2.53 21.19
N ARG A 18 6.07 2.99 21.98
CA ARG A 18 5.95 4.25 22.75
C ARG A 18 5.76 5.47 21.85
N GLU A 19 6.44 5.51 20.71
CA GLU A 19 6.38 6.62 19.76
C GLU A 19 5.32 6.43 18.67
N LYS A 20 4.54 5.34 18.71
CA LYS A 20 3.62 4.89 17.64
C LYS A 20 2.75 6.01 17.10
N THR A 21 2.04 6.73 17.97
CA THR A 21 1.15 7.84 17.58
C THR A 21 1.89 8.93 16.79
N GLN A 22 3.12 9.26 17.20
CA GLN A 22 3.92 10.30 16.54
C GLN A 22 4.52 9.79 15.23
N LEU A 23 4.93 8.53 15.18
CA LEU A 23 5.41 7.87 13.96
C LEU A 23 4.32 7.85 12.90
N ILE A 24 3.13 7.35 13.23
CA ILE A 24 1.98 7.31 12.32
C ILE A 24 1.61 8.70 11.81
N LYS A 25 1.56 9.70 12.69
CA LYS A 25 1.25 11.08 12.29
C LYS A 25 2.24 11.62 11.26
N LYS A 26 3.55 11.49 11.53
CA LYS A 26 4.60 11.94 10.59
C LYS A 26 4.59 11.13 9.29
N TRP A 27 4.37 9.83 9.39
CA TRP A 27 4.35 8.94 8.25
C TRP A 27 3.16 9.22 7.33
N PHE A 28 2.00 9.49 7.91
CA PHE A 28 0.82 9.97 7.18
C PHE A 28 1.08 11.32 6.51
N GLU A 29 1.77 12.25 7.17
CA GLU A 29 2.18 13.53 6.56
C GLU A 29 3.09 13.32 5.34
N GLU A 30 4.08 12.44 5.43
CA GLU A 30 4.95 12.06 4.30
C GLU A 30 4.13 11.44 3.15
N LEU A 31 3.17 10.56 3.45
CA LEU A 31 2.28 9.95 2.45
C LEU A 31 1.45 11.01 1.72
N ILE A 32 0.74 11.87 2.46
CA ILE A 32 -0.16 12.86 1.85
C ILE A 32 0.59 14.00 1.16
N SER A 33 1.86 14.24 1.51
CA SER A 33 2.71 15.25 0.86
C SER A 33 2.95 14.98 -0.63
N THR A 34 2.72 13.73 -1.07
CA THR A 34 2.83 13.34 -2.48
C THR A 34 1.64 13.79 -3.33
N TYR A 35 0.51 14.14 -2.71
CA TYR A 35 -0.67 14.66 -3.40
C TYR A 35 -0.49 16.14 -3.77
N PRO A 36 -1.31 16.67 -4.70
CA PRO A 36 -1.41 18.11 -4.92
C PRO A 36 -1.64 18.88 -3.60
N PRO A 37 -1.09 20.09 -3.43
CA PRO A 37 -1.16 20.84 -2.17
C PRO A 37 -2.58 20.99 -1.60
N ASP A 38 -3.58 21.26 -2.45
CA ASP A 38 -4.98 21.40 -2.02
C ASP A 38 -5.55 20.07 -1.51
N THR A 39 -5.24 18.97 -2.20
CA THR A 39 -5.62 17.62 -1.78
C THR A 39 -4.92 17.24 -0.48
N SER A 40 -3.61 17.48 -0.35
CA SER A 40 -2.87 17.23 0.89
C SER A 40 -3.47 18.00 2.07
N ARG A 41 -3.84 19.28 1.87
CA ARG A 41 -4.48 20.10 2.90
C ARG A 41 -5.84 19.54 3.29
N PHE A 42 -6.66 19.14 2.32
CA PHE A 42 -7.96 18.53 2.57
C PHE A 42 -7.82 17.22 3.37
N LEU A 43 -6.99 16.28 2.89
CA LEU A 43 -6.75 14.98 3.53
C LEU A 43 -6.23 15.13 4.97
N LYS A 44 -5.47 16.18 5.26
CA LYS A 44 -4.92 16.48 6.60
C LYS A 44 -5.95 17.03 7.58
N HIS A 45 -6.87 17.90 7.14
CA HIS A 45 -7.74 18.66 8.03
C HIS A 45 -9.16 18.10 8.15
N GLN A 46 -9.64 17.38 7.12
CA GLN A 46 -10.98 16.81 7.12
C GLN A 46 -11.00 15.51 7.95
N LYS A 47 -11.63 15.55 9.12
CA LYS A 47 -11.68 14.41 10.06
C LYS A 47 -12.87 13.47 9.85
N ASP A 48 -13.89 13.92 9.13
CA ASP A 48 -15.07 13.10 8.87
C ASP A 48 -14.72 11.99 7.86
N ALA A 49 -14.94 10.73 8.24
CA ALA A 49 -14.56 9.57 7.45
C ALA A 49 -15.38 9.43 6.15
N PHE A 50 -16.62 9.95 6.12
CA PHE A 50 -17.44 9.97 4.92
C PHE A 50 -16.95 11.01 3.90
N ALA A 51 -16.55 12.18 4.39
CA ALA A 51 -15.99 13.24 3.56
C ALA A 51 -14.51 12.98 3.16
N ASN A 52 -13.76 12.24 3.97
CA ASN A 52 -12.34 11.93 3.74
C ASN A 52 -12.04 10.41 3.79
N PRO A 53 -12.63 9.61 2.90
CA PRO A 53 -12.43 8.16 2.88
C PRO A 53 -10.98 7.79 2.55
N VAL A 54 -10.31 8.57 1.70
CA VAL A 54 -8.91 8.35 1.30
C VAL A 54 -7.96 8.57 2.48
N GLY A 55 -8.13 9.66 3.22
CA GLY A 55 -7.33 9.96 4.40
C GLY A 55 -7.53 8.90 5.48
N GLN A 56 -8.78 8.52 5.77
CA GLN A 56 -9.06 7.50 6.78
C GLN A 56 -8.53 6.12 6.40
N THR A 57 -8.72 5.70 5.15
CA THR A 57 -8.20 4.41 4.65
C THR A 57 -6.68 4.38 4.72
N SER A 58 -6.03 5.47 4.34
CA SER A 58 -4.57 5.59 4.42
C SER A 58 -4.09 5.51 5.87
N LEU A 59 -4.69 6.28 6.79
CA LEU A 59 -4.31 6.28 8.21
C LEU A 59 -4.46 4.89 8.84
N ASN A 60 -5.61 4.24 8.65
CA ASN A 60 -5.86 2.89 9.16
C ASN A 60 -4.87 1.87 8.57
N GLY A 61 -4.56 1.97 7.27
CA GLY A 61 -3.58 1.13 6.61
C GLY A 61 -2.17 1.29 7.21
N LEU A 62 -1.75 2.53 7.49
CA LEU A 62 -0.46 2.82 8.13
C LEU A 62 -0.41 2.29 9.57
N GLU A 63 -1.47 2.51 10.36
CA GLU A 63 -1.56 2.02 11.74
C GLU A 63 -1.45 0.50 11.80
N ASN A 64 -2.25 -0.20 10.99
CA ASN A 64 -2.25 -1.65 10.93
C ASN A 64 -0.93 -2.21 10.40
N LEU A 65 -0.31 -1.54 9.41
CA LEU A 65 0.99 -1.97 8.88
C LEU A 65 2.09 -1.87 9.94
N LEU A 66 2.11 -0.79 10.73
CA LEU A 66 3.06 -0.65 11.83
C LEU A 66 2.84 -1.74 12.90
N ASP A 67 1.58 -2.07 13.21
CA ASP A 67 1.26 -3.18 14.11
C ASP A 67 1.77 -4.53 13.59
N ILE A 68 1.62 -4.79 12.29
CA ILE A 68 2.11 -6.01 11.64
C ILE A 68 3.63 -6.07 11.68
N LEU A 69 4.31 -4.96 11.38
CA LEU A 69 5.77 -4.85 11.46
C LEU A 69 6.30 -5.15 12.86
N LEU A 70 5.65 -4.62 13.90
CA LEU A 70 6.04 -4.86 15.30
C LEU A 70 5.78 -6.29 15.77
N LYS A 71 4.77 -6.96 15.20
CA LYS A 71 4.37 -8.32 15.58
C LYS A 71 4.92 -9.40 14.65
N ASN A 72 5.72 -9.06 13.65
CA ASN A 72 6.18 -9.96 12.59
C ASN A 72 5.01 -10.69 11.90
N GLY A 73 3.96 -9.96 11.52
CA GLY A 73 2.83 -10.53 10.81
C GLY A 73 3.23 -11.06 9.43
N GLY A 74 2.47 -12.05 8.95
CA GLY A 74 2.74 -12.73 7.68
C GLY A 74 2.36 -11.91 6.45
N HIS A 75 2.79 -12.42 5.29
CA HIS A 75 2.54 -11.84 3.97
C HIS A 75 1.08 -11.41 3.73
N ASP A 76 0.11 -12.29 3.99
CA ASP A 76 -1.31 -12.00 3.71
C ASP A 76 -1.87 -10.86 4.56
N SER A 77 -1.35 -10.69 5.78
CA SER A 77 -1.71 -9.56 6.65
C SER A 77 -1.17 -8.25 6.08
N VAL A 78 0.07 -8.26 5.58
CA VAL A 78 0.69 -7.11 4.92
C VAL A 78 -0.12 -6.72 3.68
N VAL A 79 -0.44 -7.69 2.82
CA VAL A 79 -1.23 -7.46 1.60
C VAL A 79 -2.59 -6.85 1.93
N SER A 80 -3.30 -7.42 2.91
CA SER A 80 -4.63 -6.96 3.31
C SER A 80 -4.63 -5.50 3.81
N CYS A 81 -3.54 -5.06 4.45
CA CYS A 81 -3.41 -3.69 4.94
C CYS A 81 -3.02 -2.71 3.83
N LEU A 82 -2.18 -3.15 2.89
CA LEU A 82 -1.64 -2.30 1.83
C LEU A 82 -2.55 -2.14 0.63
N ASP A 83 -3.31 -3.19 0.28
CA ASP A 83 -4.15 -3.20 -0.92
C ASP A 83 -5.09 -2.00 -1.00
N PRO A 84 -5.86 -1.61 0.04
CA PRO A 84 -6.77 -0.48 -0.06
C PRO A 84 -6.04 0.84 -0.36
N VAL A 85 -4.90 1.08 0.30
CA VAL A 85 -4.11 2.32 0.16
C VAL A 85 -3.47 2.39 -1.22
N ILE A 86 -2.85 1.29 -1.66
CA ILE A 86 -2.16 1.21 -2.94
C ILE A 86 -3.16 1.26 -4.10
N ARG A 87 -4.29 0.55 -4.01
CA ARG A 87 -5.34 0.53 -5.03
C ARG A 87 -5.90 1.93 -5.29
N ILE A 88 -6.19 2.70 -4.24
CA ILE A 88 -6.66 4.09 -4.38
C ILE A 88 -5.65 4.92 -5.18
N ARG A 89 -4.36 4.80 -4.85
CA ARG A 89 -3.28 5.57 -5.48
C ARG A 89 -2.91 5.07 -6.89
N ALA A 90 -3.06 3.77 -7.15
CA ALA A 90 -2.83 3.15 -8.45
C ALA A 90 -3.86 3.59 -9.50
N VAL A 91 -5.12 3.79 -9.09
CA VAL A 91 -6.19 4.28 -9.96
C VAL A 91 -6.02 5.78 -10.26
N GLN A 92 -5.42 6.53 -9.34
CA GLN A 92 -5.10 7.94 -9.53
C GLN A 92 -3.95 8.10 -10.53
N THR A 93 -4.29 8.37 -11.79
CA THR A 93 -3.36 8.47 -12.93
C THR A 93 -2.29 9.56 -12.82
N MET A 94 -2.32 10.37 -11.75
CA MET A 94 -1.35 11.41 -11.46
C MET A 94 -0.04 10.86 -10.86
N PHE A 95 -0.06 9.69 -10.23
CA PHE A 95 1.10 9.17 -9.52
C PHE A 95 2.03 8.34 -10.41
N THR A 96 3.33 8.53 -10.22
CA THR A 96 4.33 7.57 -10.70
C THR A 96 4.32 6.31 -9.82
N PRO A 97 4.78 5.15 -10.33
CA PRO A 97 4.92 3.94 -9.51
C PRO A 97 5.70 4.18 -8.21
N SER A 98 6.79 4.94 -8.29
CA SER A 98 7.61 5.30 -7.13
C SER A 98 6.86 6.15 -6.11
N GLN A 99 5.97 7.04 -6.54
CA GLN A 99 5.14 7.81 -5.61
C GLN A 99 4.12 6.90 -4.91
N VAL A 100 3.50 5.95 -5.63
CA VAL A 100 2.50 5.03 -5.06
C VAL A 100 3.07 4.19 -3.93
N VAL A 101 4.26 3.61 -4.10
CA VAL A 101 4.86 2.71 -3.11
C VAL A 101 5.88 3.38 -2.19
N GLY A 102 6.40 4.56 -2.57
CA GLY A 102 7.50 5.23 -1.89
C GLY A 102 7.27 5.57 -0.42
N PHE A 103 6.01 5.70 0.00
CA PHE A 103 5.67 5.95 1.39
C PHE A 103 6.13 4.81 2.31
N ILE A 104 6.22 3.56 1.85
CA ILE A 104 6.73 2.46 2.67
C ILE A 104 8.13 2.75 3.19
N PHE A 105 9.00 3.24 2.30
CA PHE A 105 10.39 3.55 2.63
C PHE A 105 10.54 4.83 3.46
N SER A 106 9.58 5.77 3.39
CA SER A 106 9.64 6.99 4.21
C SER A 106 9.53 6.70 5.71
N LEU A 107 8.96 5.54 6.10
CA LEU A 107 8.93 5.08 7.49
C LEU A 107 10.33 5.02 8.11
N LYS A 108 11.35 4.60 7.35
CA LYS A 108 12.75 4.52 7.82
C LYS A 108 13.26 5.88 8.29
N LYS A 109 13.01 6.91 7.48
CA LYS A 109 13.37 8.30 7.81
C LYS A 109 12.61 8.76 9.05
N VAL A 110 11.30 8.51 9.11
CA VAL A 110 10.45 8.91 10.25
C VAL A 110 10.93 8.28 11.56
N ILE A 111 11.30 6.99 11.54
CA ILE A 111 11.86 6.29 12.70
C ILE A 111 13.19 6.90 13.13
N ARG A 112 14.12 7.10 12.19
CA ARG A 112 15.44 7.66 12.49
C ARG A 112 15.35 9.06 13.11
N GLU A 113 14.48 9.91 12.56
CA GLU A 113 14.24 11.24 13.12
C GLU A 113 13.69 11.16 14.56
N LYS A 114 12.82 10.20 14.85
CA LYS A 114 12.20 10.07 16.17
C LYS A 114 13.13 9.47 17.22
N LEU A 115 13.94 8.49 16.84
CA LEU A 115 14.84 7.78 17.75
C LEU A 115 16.24 8.37 17.81
N THR A 116 16.44 9.62 17.36
CA THR A 116 17.78 10.25 17.24
C THR A 116 18.63 10.14 18.51
N LYS A 117 18.01 10.14 19.71
CA LYS A 117 18.73 10.07 20.99
C LYS A 117 19.18 8.65 21.30
N GLU A 118 18.37 7.66 20.93
CA GLU A 118 18.54 6.24 21.19
C GLU A 118 19.47 5.57 20.15
N LEU A 119 19.65 6.18 18.97
CA LEU A 119 20.56 5.71 17.91
C LEU A 119 22.06 5.77 18.27
N GLY A 120 22.42 6.27 19.46
CA GLY A 120 23.79 6.16 19.98
C GLY A 120 24.14 4.74 20.45
N GLU A 121 23.14 3.89 20.68
CA GLU A 121 23.32 2.52 21.16
C GLU A 121 23.50 1.54 20.00
N ILE A 122 24.65 0.85 19.94
CA ILE A 122 24.99 -0.10 18.87
C ILE A 122 23.92 -1.21 18.75
N GLU A 123 23.36 -1.66 19.87
CA GLU A 123 22.38 -2.72 19.88
C GLU A 123 21.04 -2.27 19.26
N ILE A 124 20.62 -1.04 19.54
CA ILE A 124 19.44 -0.43 18.89
C ILE A 124 19.68 -0.24 17.40
N LEU A 125 20.90 0.16 16.98
CA LEU A 125 21.23 0.29 15.57
C LEU A 125 21.15 -1.04 14.81
N LYS A 126 21.58 -2.15 15.42
CA LYS A 126 21.43 -3.48 14.82
C LYS A 126 19.97 -3.89 14.69
N GLN A 127 19.19 -3.72 15.75
CA GLN A 127 17.75 -4.00 15.71
C GLN A 127 17.04 -3.13 14.66
N LEU A 128 17.42 -1.86 14.54
CA LEU A 128 16.87 -0.95 13.55
C LEU A 128 17.23 -1.41 12.13
N HIS A 129 18.46 -1.87 11.90
CA HIS A 129 18.84 -2.39 10.59
C HIS A 129 17.98 -3.59 10.18
N GLU A 130 17.77 -4.55 11.08
CA GLU A 130 16.89 -5.70 10.84
C GLU A 130 15.43 -5.25 10.57
N PHE A 131 14.96 -4.24 11.30
CA PHE A 131 13.64 -3.66 11.07
C PHE A 131 13.54 -2.95 9.70
N GLU A 132 14.60 -2.25 9.28
CA GLU A 132 14.67 -1.59 7.98
C GLU A 132 14.69 -2.58 6.81
N LEU A 133 15.29 -3.76 6.98
CA LEU A 133 15.23 -4.84 5.98
C LEU A 133 13.80 -5.35 5.80
N LYS A 134 13.04 -5.52 6.90
CA LYS A 134 11.61 -5.88 6.82
C LYS A 134 10.79 -4.82 6.09
N ILE A 135 11.10 -3.53 6.29
CA ILE A 135 10.45 -2.46 5.53
C ILE A 135 10.72 -2.59 4.03
N ASP A 136 11.94 -2.98 3.64
CA ASP A 136 12.28 -3.20 2.22
C ASP A 136 11.49 -4.36 1.60
N GLU A 137 11.38 -5.47 2.32
CA GLU A 137 10.56 -6.62 1.90
C GLU A 137 9.09 -6.21 1.69
N ILE A 138 8.53 -5.44 2.62
CA ILE A 138 7.17 -4.90 2.48
C ILE A 138 7.07 -3.94 1.28
N GLY A 139 8.14 -3.21 0.97
CA GLY A 139 8.21 -2.37 -0.22
C GLY A 139 8.06 -3.17 -1.52
N LEU A 140 8.61 -4.39 -1.57
CA LEU A 140 8.44 -5.30 -2.71
C LEU A 140 6.99 -5.81 -2.81
N ILE A 141 6.40 -6.22 -1.68
CA ILE A 141 4.98 -6.63 -1.63
C ILE A 141 4.07 -5.48 -2.10
N ALA A 142 4.35 -4.26 -1.67
CA ALA A 142 3.62 -3.07 -2.12
C ALA A 142 3.73 -2.87 -3.64
N PHE A 143 4.90 -3.15 -4.22
CA PHE A 143 5.10 -3.07 -5.66
C PHE A 143 4.28 -4.13 -6.41
N ASP A 144 4.23 -5.36 -5.92
CA ASP A 144 3.43 -6.43 -6.53
C ASP A 144 1.94 -6.06 -6.54
N ILE A 145 1.42 -5.56 -5.41
CA ILE A 145 0.03 -5.06 -5.31
C ILE A 145 -0.24 -3.93 -6.32
N PHE A 146 0.71 -3.00 -6.47
CA PHE A 146 0.60 -1.93 -7.45
C PHE A 146 0.54 -2.48 -8.89
N MET A 147 1.40 -3.46 -9.20
CA MET A 147 1.44 -4.09 -10.53
C MET A 147 0.14 -4.83 -10.84
N ASP A 148 -0.41 -5.59 -9.89
CA ASP A 148 -1.71 -6.25 -10.01
C ASP A 148 -2.84 -5.25 -10.30
N CYS A 149 -2.81 -4.09 -9.64
CA CYS A 149 -3.79 -3.03 -9.88
C CYS A 149 -3.65 -2.45 -11.30
N ARG A 150 -2.41 -2.26 -11.77
CA ARG A 150 -2.12 -1.71 -13.10
C ARG A 150 -2.54 -2.66 -14.20
N GLU A 151 -2.23 -3.95 -14.06
CA GLU A 151 -2.62 -4.99 -15.01
C GLU A 151 -4.13 -5.02 -15.19
N LYS A 152 -4.89 -5.07 -14.08
CA LYS A 152 -6.36 -5.00 -14.11
C LYS A 152 -6.89 -3.76 -14.81
N ILE A 153 -6.29 -2.59 -14.57
CA ILE A 153 -6.70 -1.34 -15.26
C ILE A 153 -6.46 -1.45 -16.76
N TYR A 154 -5.35 -2.04 -17.19
CA TYR A 154 -5.04 -2.21 -18.60
C TYR A 154 -5.96 -3.23 -19.28
N ASP A 155 -6.25 -4.34 -18.61
CA ASP A 155 -7.20 -5.35 -19.11
C ASP A 155 -8.59 -4.74 -19.31
N ILE A 156 -9.07 -3.94 -18.35
CA ILE A 156 -10.34 -3.23 -18.47
C ILE A 156 -10.31 -2.30 -19.69
N LYS A 157 -9.26 -1.49 -19.86
CA LYS A 157 -9.15 -0.58 -21.01
C LYS A 157 -9.12 -1.33 -22.35
N ALA A 158 -8.35 -2.41 -22.45
CA ALA A 158 -8.26 -3.21 -23.66
C ALA A 158 -9.60 -3.85 -24.02
N ASN A 159 -10.31 -4.39 -23.02
CA ASN A 159 -11.64 -4.97 -23.20
C ASN A 159 -12.69 -3.91 -23.58
N GLU A 160 -12.64 -2.72 -22.98
CA GLU A 160 -13.52 -1.61 -23.33
C GLU A 160 -13.34 -1.16 -24.79
N GLU A 161 -12.10 -0.98 -25.25
CA GLU A 161 -11.83 -0.60 -26.64
C GLU A 161 -12.29 -1.68 -27.63
N ARG A 162 -12.01 -2.96 -27.34
CA ARG A 162 -12.51 -4.08 -28.16
C ARG A 162 -14.04 -4.10 -28.23
N ASN A 163 -14.71 -3.85 -27.11
CA ASN A 163 -16.16 -3.79 -27.04
C ASN A 163 -16.75 -2.59 -27.79
N LYS A 164 -16.11 -1.41 -27.74
CA LYS A 164 -16.51 -0.24 -28.53
C LYS A 164 -16.42 -0.51 -30.02
N ILE A 165 -15.30 -1.10 -30.46
CA ILE A 165 -15.07 -1.48 -31.85
C ILE A 165 -16.12 -2.49 -32.31
N TYR A 166 -16.33 -3.57 -31.55
CA TYR A 166 -17.35 -4.57 -31.85
C TYR A 166 -18.75 -3.95 -31.98
N LYS A 167 -19.15 -3.11 -31.02
CA LYS A 167 -20.45 -2.43 -31.05
C LYS A 167 -20.60 -1.49 -32.26
N ALA A 168 -19.52 -0.82 -32.68
CA ALA A 168 -19.53 0.03 -33.86
C ALA A 168 -19.72 -0.79 -35.16
N PHE A 169 -18.97 -1.88 -35.33
CA PHE A 169 -19.13 -2.79 -36.47
C PHE A 169 -20.52 -3.45 -36.48
N ALA A 170 -21.04 -3.86 -35.32
CA ALA A 170 -22.37 -4.46 -35.21
C ALA A 170 -23.47 -3.46 -35.62
N ARG A 171 -23.38 -2.20 -35.17
CA ARG A 171 -24.32 -1.14 -35.60
C ARG A 171 -24.22 -0.80 -37.09
N ALA A 172 -23.04 -0.94 -37.68
CA ALA A 172 -22.84 -0.75 -39.11
C ALA A 172 -23.31 -1.96 -39.95
N GLY A 173 -23.83 -3.03 -39.33
CA GLY A 173 -24.23 -4.25 -40.01
C GLY A 173 -23.05 -5.05 -40.57
N LEU A 174 -21.84 -4.78 -40.10
CA LEU A 174 -20.58 -5.38 -40.57
C LEU A 174 -20.15 -6.59 -39.74
N VAL A 175 -20.93 -6.97 -38.72
CA VAL A 175 -20.74 -8.20 -37.94
C VAL A 175 -21.78 -9.20 -38.42
N ALA A 176 -21.33 -10.29 -39.02
CA ALA A 176 -22.19 -11.45 -39.23
C ALA A 176 -22.31 -12.20 -37.90
N GLU A 177 -23.53 -12.42 -37.41
CA GLU A 177 -23.76 -13.43 -36.38
C GLU A 177 -23.31 -14.77 -36.96
N ILE A 178 -22.23 -15.34 -36.41
CA ILE A 178 -21.85 -16.70 -36.73
C ILE A 178 -22.97 -17.57 -36.15
N SER A 179 -23.90 -18.00 -37.00
CA SER A 179 -24.86 -19.02 -36.65
C SER A 179 -24.07 -20.28 -36.29
N GLU A 180 -24.06 -20.64 -35.01
CA GLU A 180 -23.68 -21.97 -34.54
C GLU A 180 -24.69 -22.97 -35.10
N LYS A 181 -24.63 -23.25 -36.40
CA LYS A 181 -25.16 -24.50 -36.91
C LYS A 181 -24.19 -25.58 -36.44
N GLU A 182 -24.59 -26.28 -35.39
CA GLU A 182 -24.05 -27.61 -35.08
C GLU A 182 -23.89 -28.37 -36.40
N PRO A 183 -22.71 -28.94 -36.70
CA PRO A 183 -22.59 -29.79 -37.86
C PRO A 183 -23.53 -30.97 -37.63
N GLU A 184 -24.61 -31.05 -38.43
CA GLU A 184 -25.43 -32.25 -38.51
C GLU A 184 -24.50 -33.40 -38.89
N LEU A 185 -24.12 -34.18 -37.88
CA LEU A 185 -23.44 -35.44 -38.06
C LEU A 185 -24.47 -36.38 -38.67
N ASN A 186 -24.65 -36.29 -40.00
CA ASN A 186 -25.42 -37.24 -40.75
C ASN A 186 -24.70 -38.59 -40.64
N ALA A 187 -25.14 -39.38 -39.67
CA ALA A 187 -24.96 -40.81 -39.68
C ALA A 187 -25.71 -41.33 -40.91
N LEU A 188 -24.97 -41.90 -41.86
CA LEU A 188 -25.30 -43.08 -42.66
C LEU A 188 -24.07 -43.49 -43.49
#